data_AF-Q4C9W1-F1
#
_entry.id   AF-Q4C9W1-F1
#
_cell.length_a   1.000
_cell.length_b   1.000
_cell.length_c   1.000
_cell.angle_alpha   90.00
_cell.angle_beta   90.00
_cell.angle_gamma   90.00
#
_symmetry.space_group_name_H-M   'P 1'
#
loop_
_entity.id
_entity.type
_entity.pdbx_description
1 polymer ?
#
loop_
_entity_poly.entity_id
_entity_poly.type
_entity_poly.pdbx_seq_one_letter_code
_entity_poly.pdbx_strand_id
1 'polypeptide(L)'
;MLNPIRERKLSHLFHILDRNHDGVLSRQDFEQVIEEITNIRQWKWGTSEYEELHFFWMGFCNRLEVWADRNGDGKVTESEWLWYLEQMLDRFSASYIQQAFINISLKVMDFSRDDRVSLDEFKQFYQIYEIDPQEAAQAFVHLDLNQDGYLTKDELTSLFQEFFYSENPQSPGNWLWGNIDG
;
A
#
# COMPACT_ATOMS: atom_id res chain seq x y z
N MET A 1 22.38 1.10 -4.94
CA MET A 1 21.78 -0.23 -5.13
C MET A 1 20.90 -0.47 -3.92
N LEU A 2 19.63 -0.81 -4.12
CA LEU A 2 18.72 -1.12 -3.02
C LEU A 2 19.24 -2.33 -2.22
N ASN A 3 18.99 -2.32 -0.91
CA ASN A 3 19.21 -3.49 -0.07
C ASN A 3 18.30 -4.65 -0.55
N PRO A 4 18.76 -5.91 -0.60
CA PRO A 4 17.97 -7.03 -1.11
C PRO A 4 16.60 -7.21 -0.44
N ILE A 5 16.49 -6.96 0.87
CA ILE A 5 15.21 -7.02 1.59
C ILE A 5 14.27 -5.89 1.17
N ARG A 6 14.83 -4.70 0.92
CA ARG A 6 14.04 -3.55 0.43
C ARG A 6 13.58 -3.80 -0.99
N GLU A 7 14.45 -4.27 -1.87
CA GLU A 7 14.09 -4.62 -3.25
C GLU A 7 12.92 -5.62 -3.28
N ARG A 8 13.02 -6.71 -2.52
CA ARG A 8 11.95 -7.72 -2.43
C ARG A 8 10.62 -7.15 -1.95
N LYS A 9 10.62 -6.30 -0.92
CA LYS A 9 9.40 -5.63 -0.43
C LYS A 9 8.75 -4.77 -1.50
N LEU A 10 9.56 -4.00 -2.23
CA LEU A 10 9.06 -3.07 -3.23
C LEU A 10 8.58 -3.79 -4.49
N SER A 11 9.25 -4.86 -4.90
CA SER A 11 8.77 -5.78 -5.94
C SER A 11 7.45 -6.44 -5.55
N HIS A 12 7.32 -6.88 -4.31
CA HIS A 12 6.06 -7.45 -3.81
C HIS A 12 4.92 -6.43 -3.88
N LEU A 13 5.18 -5.19 -3.44
CA LEU A 13 4.20 -4.10 -3.57
C LEU A 13 3.86 -3.78 -5.03
N PHE A 14 4.83 -3.86 -5.95
CA PHE A 14 4.58 -3.67 -7.38
C PHE A 14 3.54 -4.68 -7.90
N HIS A 15 3.73 -5.97 -7.62
CA HIS A 15 2.80 -7.01 -8.06
C HIS A 15 1.39 -6.88 -7.45
N ILE A 16 1.29 -6.31 -6.25
CA ILE A 16 0.00 -6.02 -5.62
C ILE A 16 -0.72 -4.85 -6.29
N LEU A 17 0.04 -3.85 -6.72
CA LEU A 17 -0.47 -2.68 -7.43
C LEU A 17 -0.75 -2.96 -8.91
N ASP A 18 -0.07 -3.93 -9.53
CA ASP A 18 -0.33 -4.42 -10.90
C ASP A 18 -1.57 -5.33 -10.88
N ARG A 19 -2.74 -4.71 -10.96
CA ARG A 19 -4.05 -5.37 -10.77
C ARG A 19 -4.43 -6.24 -11.95
N ASN A 20 -4.07 -5.83 -13.16
CA ASN A 20 -4.37 -6.61 -14.36
C ASN A 20 -3.30 -7.66 -14.69
N HIS A 21 -2.19 -7.69 -13.94
CA HIS A 21 -1.05 -8.58 -14.07
C HIS A 21 -0.39 -8.55 -15.45
N ASP A 22 -0.36 -7.37 -16.08
CA ASP A 22 0.29 -7.18 -17.39
C ASP A 22 1.78 -6.83 -17.28
N GLY A 23 2.30 -6.74 -16.04
CA GLY A 23 3.70 -6.49 -15.73
C GLY A 23 4.07 -5.01 -15.72
N VAL A 24 3.10 -4.10 -15.79
CA VAL A 24 3.32 -2.65 -15.68
C VAL A 24 2.28 -2.00 -14.76
N LEU A 25 2.66 -0.93 -14.08
CA LEU A 25 1.69 -0.05 -13.44
C LEU A 25 1.22 0.97 -14.45
N SER A 26 -0.09 0.98 -14.67
CA SER A 26 -0.77 1.93 -15.53
C SER A 26 -1.91 2.61 -14.79
N ARG A 27 -2.45 3.65 -15.40
CA ARG A 27 -3.66 4.32 -14.91
C ARG A 27 -4.82 3.36 -14.63
N GLN A 28 -4.96 2.31 -15.44
CA GLN A 28 -6.05 1.35 -15.30
C GLN A 28 -5.98 0.60 -13.96
N ASP A 29 -4.78 0.28 -13.48
CA ASP A 29 -4.59 -0.44 -12.21
C ASP A 29 -5.03 0.41 -11.02
N PHE A 30 -4.70 1.70 -11.04
CA PHE A 30 -5.15 2.65 -10.02
C PHE A 30 -6.66 2.89 -10.07
N GLU A 31 -7.25 2.96 -11.26
CA GLU A 31 -8.71 3.08 -11.43
C GLU A 31 -9.43 1.83 -10.89
N GLN A 32 -8.88 0.62 -11.10
CA GLN A 32 -9.41 -0.62 -10.53
C GLN A 32 -9.39 -0.62 -9.00
N VAL A 33 -8.26 -0.21 -8.38
CA VAL A 33 -8.18 -0.11 -6.91
C VAL A 33 -9.22 0.86 -6.36
N ILE A 34 -9.42 2.01 -7.00
CA ILE A 34 -10.44 2.99 -6.59
C ILE A 34 -11.84 2.35 -6.71
N GLU A 35 -12.13 1.68 -7.82
CA GLU A 35 -13.43 1.02 -8.05
C GLU A 35 -13.71 -0.08 -7.01
N GLU A 36 -12.75 -0.97 -6.75
CA GLU A 36 -12.89 -2.06 -5.78
C GLU A 36 -13.12 -1.52 -4.35
N ILE A 37 -12.30 -0.55 -3.93
CA ILE A 37 -12.44 0.08 -2.61
C ILE A 37 -13.80 0.78 -2.50
N THR A 38 -14.19 1.58 -3.49
CA THR A 38 -15.44 2.35 -3.43
C THR A 38 -16.66 1.43 -3.47
N ASN A 39 -16.59 0.31 -4.18
CA ASN A 39 -17.63 -0.72 -4.19
C ASN A 39 -17.77 -1.38 -2.82
N ILE A 40 -16.68 -1.79 -2.17
CA ILE A 40 -16.77 -2.44 -0.84
C ILE A 40 -17.19 -1.44 0.24
N ARG A 41 -16.68 -0.21 0.18
CA ARG A 41 -16.99 0.86 1.13
C ARG A 41 -18.34 1.54 0.86
N GLN A 42 -18.98 1.22 -0.27
CA GLN A 42 -20.20 1.90 -0.76
C GLN A 42 -20.03 3.42 -0.88
N TRP A 43 -18.81 3.87 -1.16
CA TRP A 43 -18.48 5.29 -1.36
C TRP A 43 -18.89 5.71 -2.77
N LYS A 44 -19.74 6.73 -2.85
CA LYS A 44 -20.30 7.18 -4.13
C LYS A 44 -19.52 8.36 -4.67
N TRP A 45 -19.48 8.47 -6.00
CA TRP A 45 -18.97 9.67 -6.67
C TRP A 45 -19.58 10.96 -6.08
N GLY A 46 -18.74 11.97 -5.85
CA GLY A 46 -19.14 13.23 -5.21
C GLY A 46 -19.23 13.21 -3.69
N THR A 47 -19.01 12.06 -3.02
CA THR A 47 -18.79 12.03 -1.56
C THR A 47 -17.35 12.42 -1.22
N SER A 48 -17.13 13.00 -0.04
CA SER A 48 -15.78 13.37 0.42
C SER A 48 -14.81 12.19 0.40
N GLU A 49 -15.28 11.01 0.80
CA GLU A 49 -14.46 9.80 0.86
C GLU A 49 -14.03 9.32 -0.53
N TYR A 50 -14.93 9.36 -1.51
CA TYR A 50 -14.60 9.06 -2.90
C TYR A 50 -13.57 10.06 -3.45
N GLU A 51 -13.80 11.35 -3.28
CA GLU A 51 -12.93 12.40 -3.83
C GLU A 51 -11.53 12.36 -3.22
N GLU A 52 -11.42 12.13 -1.91
CA GLU A 52 -10.13 11.99 -1.23
C GLU A 52 -9.34 10.76 -1.73
N LEU A 53 -10.01 9.60 -1.83
CA LEU A 53 -9.40 8.37 -2.34
C LEU A 53 -8.94 8.54 -3.80
N HIS A 54 -9.82 9.04 -4.65
CA HIS A 54 -9.55 9.25 -6.06
C HIS A 54 -8.42 10.27 -6.27
N PHE A 55 -8.46 11.41 -5.58
CA PHE A 55 -7.40 12.42 -5.68
C PHE A 55 -6.04 11.87 -5.22
N PHE A 56 -6.04 11.06 -4.16
CA PHE A 56 -4.82 10.44 -3.66
C PHE A 56 -4.21 9.48 -4.70
N TRP A 57 -4.98 8.48 -5.15
CA TRP A 57 -4.51 7.43 -6.06
C TRP A 57 -4.19 7.96 -7.45
N MET A 58 -5.05 8.81 -8.04
CA MET A 58 -4.76 9.42 -9.33
C MET A 58 -3.60 10.42 -9.25
N GLY A 59 -3.48 11.14 -8.14
CA GLY A 59 -2.33 11.99 -7.88
C GLY A 59 -1.03 11.18 -7.76
N PHE A 60 -1.10 9.98 -7.18
CA PHE A 60 0.03 9.05 -7.11
C PHE A 60 0.39 8.49 -8.50
N CYS A 61 -0.59 8.02 -9.27
CA CYS A 61 -0.42 7.58 -10.67
C CYS A 61 0.30 8.66 -11.51
N ASN A 62 -0.23 9.88 -11.52
CA ASN A 62 0.35 10.99 -12.27
C ASN A 62 1.80 11.31 -11.82
N ARG A 63 2.12 11.12 -10.54
CA ARG A 63 3.51 11.30 -10.06
C ARG A 63 4.41 10.17 -10.55
N LEU A 64 3.93 8.93 -10.55
CA LEU A 64 4.70 7.81 -11.08
C LEU A 64 4.98 7.98 -12.58
N GLU A 65 3.98 8.40 -13.37
CA GLU A 65 4.18 8.71 -14.79
C GLU A 65 5.22 9.83 -15.01
N VAL A 66 5.26 10.84 -14.14
CA VAL A 66 6.24 11.95 -14.32
C VAL A 66 7.66 11.57 -13.89
N TRP A 67 7.79 10.75 -12.84
CA TRP A 67 9.07 10.54 -12.17
C TRP A 67 9.66 9.15 -12.35
N ALA A 68 8.83 8.13 -12.62
CA ALA A 68 9.24 6.74 -12.75
C ALA A 68 9.25 6.28 -14.22
N ASP A 69 8.26 6.68 -15.03
CA ASP A 69 8.25 6.36 -16.47
C ASP A 69 9.38 7.11 -17.19
N ARG A 70 10.46 6.37 -17.51
CA ARG A 70 11.67 6.95 -18.10
C ARG A 70 11.62 6.97 -19.61
N ASN A 71 10.78 6.14 -20.21
CA ASN A 71 10.68 5.98 -21.65
C ASN A 71 9.53 6.82 -22.25
N GLY A 72 8.61 7.32 -21.41
CA GLY A 72 7.48 8.17 -21.75
C GLY A 72 6.31 7.43 -22.40
N ASP A 73 6.15 6.13 -22.16
CA ASP A 73 5.08 5.32 -22.74
C ASP A 73 3.79 5.28 -21.91
N GLY A 74 3.78 5.98 -20.75
CA GLY A 74 2.65 6.04 -19.84
C GLY A 74 2.47 4.78 -18.99
N LYS A 75 3.49 3.93 -18.93
CA LYS A 75 3.53 2.69 -18.15
C LYS A 75 4.78 2.69 -17.29
N VAL A 76 4.68 2.09 -16.12
CA VAL A 76 5.83 1.96 -15.20
C VAL A 76 6.16 0.49 -15.05
N THR A 77 7.30 0.08 -15.59
CA THR A 77 7.82 -1.28 -15.39
C THR A 77 8.35 -1.48 -13.97
N GLU A 78 8.49 -2.74 -13.53
CA GLU A 78 9.08 -3.04 -12.21
C GLU A 78 10.48 -2.43 -12.04
N SER A 79 11.29 -2.43 -13.12
CA SER A 79 12.62 -1.83 -13.10
C SER A 79 12.58 -0.30 -12.92
N GLU A 80 11.63 0.38 -13.54
CA GLU A 80 11.41 1.81 -13.38
C GLU A 80 10.87 2.16 -12.00
N TRP A 81 9.95 1.34 -11.48
CA TRP A 81 9.44 1.43 -10.12
C TRP A 81 10.55 1.31 -9.07
N LEU A 82 11.38 0.27 -9.15
CA LEU A 82 12.50 0.06 -8.23
C LEU A 82 13.52 1.20 -8.34
N TRP A 83 13.82 1.66 -9.55
CA TRP A 83 14.69 2.81 -9.77
C TRP A 83 14.12 4.08 -9.14
N TYR A 84 12.84 4.39 -9.39
CA TYR A 84 12.16 5.56 -8.83
C TYR A 84 12.21 5.55 -7.31
N LEU A 85 11.86 4.41 -6.70
CA LEU A 85 11.85 4.26 -5.26
C LEU A 85 13.26 4.35 -4.67
N GLU A 86 14.28 3.80 -5.32
CA GLU A 86 15.67 3.99 -4.90
C GLU A 86 16.05 5.48 -4.82
N GLN A 87 15.66 6.26 -5.83
CA GLN A 87 16.00 7.69 -5.87
C GLN A 87 15.17 8.53 -4.89
N MET A 88 13.95 8.10 -4.60
CA MET A 88 12.97 8.92 -3.89
C MET A 88 12.77 8.49 -2.44
N LEU A 89 13.05 7.25 -2.05
CA LEU A 89 12.78 6.75 -0.69
C LEU A 89 13.43 7.62 0.38
N ASP A 90 14.70 7.98 0.19
CA ASP A 90 15.43 8.85 1.14
C ASP A 90 14.87 10.28 1.19
N ARG A 91 14.12 10.70 0.16
CA ARG A 91 13.41 11.98 0.09
C ARG A 91 11.96 11.89 0.60
N PHE A 92 11.36 10.69 0.55
CA PHE A 92 10.00 10.41 1.04
C PHE A 92 9.91 10.39 2.57
N SER A 93 11.04 10.12 3.25
CA SER A 93 11.10 9.83 4.71
C SER A 93 10.64 10.97 5.62
N ALA A 94 10.43 12.17 5.06
CA ALA A 94 9.93 13.34 5.77
C ALA A 94 8.61 13.91 5.18
N SER A 95 7.98 13.21 4.22
CA SER A 95 7.00 13.84 3.32
C SER A 95 5.53 13.67 3.73
N TYR A 96 4.75 14.71 3.46
CA TYR A 96 3.29 14.73 3.52
C TYR A 96 2.61 13.53 2.83
N ILE A 97 3.26 12.95 1.80
CA ILE A 97 2.73 11.83 1.01
C ILE A 97 2.64 10.56 1.86
N GLN A 98 3.61 10.30 2.73
CA GLN A 98 3.57 9.14 3.62
C GLN A 98 2.38 9.22 4.57
N GLN A 99 2.17 10.39 5.19
CA GLN A 99 1.03 10.59 6.08
C GLN A 99 -0.30 10.49 5.33
N ALA A 100 -0.38 11.02 4.10
CA ALA A 100 -1.56 10.88 3.26
C ALA A 100 -1.83 9.40 2.92
N PHE A 101 -0.80 8.61 2.60
CA PHE A 101 -0.93 7.16 2.36
C PHE A 101 -1.43 6.42 3.61
N ILE A 102 -0.87 6.71 4.78
CA ILE A 102 -1.30 6.08 6.05
C ILE A 102 -2.75 6.44 6.36
N ASN A 103 -3.11 7.73 6.25
CA ASN A 103 -4.46 8.20 6.53
C ASN A 103 -5.49 7.59 5.58
N ILE A 104 -5.19 7.50 4.27
CA ILE A 104 -6.13 6.89 3.33
C ILE A 104 -6.23 5.38 3.58
N SER A 105 -5.12 4.70 3.88
CA SER A 105 -5.11 3.26 4.18
C SER A 105 -5.97 2.95 5.41
N LEU A 106 -5.78 3.70 6.50
CA LEU A 106 -6.62 3.63 7.70
C LEU A 106 -8.09 3.86 7.37
N LYS A 107 -8.40 4.94 6.65
CA LYS A 107 -9.78 5.30 6.30
C LYS A 107 -10.46 4.23 5.44
N VAL A 108 -9.69 3.48 4.65
CA VAL A 108 -10.22 2.37 3.85
C VAL A 108 -10.35 1.10 4.70
N MET A 109 -9.40 0.81 5.59
CA MET A 109 -9.41 -0.37 6.46
C MET A 109 -10.43 -0.29 7.59
N ASP A 110 -10.60 0.86 8.23
CA ASP A 110 -11.49 1.03 9.40
C ASP A 110 -12.96 1.16 8.93
N PHE A 111 -13.71 0.05 8.94
CA PHE A 111 -15.14 0.02 8.56
C PHE A 111 -16.03 0.55 9.67
N SER A 112 -15.66 0.27 10.92
CA SER A 112 -16.42 0.67 12.10
C SER A 112 -16.30 2.16 12.43
N ARG A 113 -15.25 2.83 11.93
CA ARG A 113 -14.89 4.23 12.17
C ARG A 113 -14.57 4.48 13.64
N ASP A 114 -13.86 3.54 14.28
CA ASP A 114 -13.44 3.63 15.68
C ASP A 114 -11.93 3.92 15.86
N ASP A 115 -11.28 4.38 14.78
CA ASP A 115 -9.87 4.80 14.70
C ASP A 115 -8.85 3.65 14.92
N ARG A 116 -9.30 2.40 14.79
CA ARG A 116 -8.50 1.20 14.90
C ARG A 116 -9.02 0.14 13.92
N VAL A 117 -8.16 -0.79 13.53
CA VAL A 117 -8.50 -1.83 12.55
C VAL A 117 -8.48 -3.17 13.23
N SER A 118 -9.63 -3.82 13.32
CA SER A 118 -9.76 -5.19 13.82
C SER A 118 -9.27 -6.22 12.79
N LEU A 119 -9.03 -7.46 13.24
CA LEU A 119 -8.65 -8.57 12.35
C LEU A 119 -9.66 -8.81 11.21
N ASP A 120 -10.95 -8.68 11.49
CA ASP A 120 -11.99 -8.93 10.48
C ASP A 120 -12.01 -7.82 9.41
N GLU A 121 -11.85 -6.56 9.83
CA GLU A 121 -11.70 -5.41 8.93
C GLU A 121 -10.43 -5.51 8.09
N PHE A 122 -9.33 -5.93 8.71
CA PHE A 122 -8.06 -6.18 8.03
C PHE A 122 -8.22 -7.26 6.96
N LYS A 123 -8.83 -8.41 7.28
CA LYS A 123 -9.10 -9.47 6.29
C LYS A 123 -9.96 -8.99 5.14
N GLN A 124 -11.00 -8.20 5.43
CA GLN A 124 -11.88 -7.67 4.39
C GLN A 124 -11.13 -6.72 3.45
N PHE A 125 -10.20 -5.91 3.97
CA PHE A 125 -9.35 -5.06 3.15
C PHE A 125 -8.37 -5.88 2.30
N TYR A 126 -7.77 -6.93 2.86
CA TYR A 126 -6.76 -7.75 2.16
C TYR A 126 -7.36 -8.58 1.02
N GLN A 127 -8.65 -8.89 1.08
CA GLN A 127 -9.38 -9.50 -0.04
C GLN A 127 -9.40 -8.61 -1.29
N ILE A 128 -9.31 -7.28 -1.15
CA ILE A 128 -9.20 -6.36 -2.29
C ILE A 128 -7.92 -6.68 -3.06
N TYR A 129 -6.83 -6.89 -2.33
CA TYR A 129 -5.52 -7.20 -2.91
C TYR A 129 -5.32 -8.70 -3.18
N GLU A 130 -6.40 -9.49 -3.19
CA GLU A 130 -6.39 -10.93 -3.45
C GLU A 130 -5.49 -11.74 -2.49
N ILE A 131 -5.21 -11.20 -1.29
CA ILE A 131 -4.42 -11.88 -0.28
C ILE A 131 -5.32 -12.86 0.50
N ASP A 132 -4.84 -14.09 0.69
CA ASP A 132 -5.60 -15.15 1.36
C ASP A 132 -5.95 -14.76 2.82
N PRO A 133 -7.17 -15.02 3.32
CA PRO A 133 -7.55 -14.67 4.68
C PRO A 133 -6.71 -15.32 5.80
N GLN A 134 -6.10 -16.48 5.55
CA GLN A 134 -5.18 -17.12 6.49
C GLN A 134 -3.84 -16.38 6.51
N GLU A 135 -3.35 -15.97 5.34
CA GLU A 135 -2.16 -15.13 5.22
C GLU A 135 -2.37 -13.77 5.88
N ALA A 136 -3.52 -13.13 5.64
CA ALA A 136 -3.89 -11.89 6.33
C ALA A 136 -3.94 -12.08 7.86
N ALA A 137 -4.44 -13.21 8.35
CA ALA A 137 -4.42 -13.50 9.79
C ALA A 137 -3.00 -13.68 10.35
N GLN A 138 -2.11 -14.33 9.59
CA GLN A 138 -0.70 -14.46 9.98
C GLN A 138 0.00 -13.10 9.99
N ALA A 139 -0.21 -12.28 8.96
CA ALA A 139 0.31 -10.93 8.89
C ALA A 139 -0.16 -10.10 10.09
N PHE A 140 -1.46 -10.15 10.43
CA PHE A 140 -2.01 -9.40 11.56
C PHE A 140 -1.29 -9.69 12.88
N VAL A 141 -0.93 -10.95 13.15
CA VAL A 141 -0.18 -11.34 14.37
C VAL A 141 1.19 -10.66 14.44
N HIS A 142 1.82 -10.41 13.29
CA HIS A 142 3.08 -9.68 13.24
C HIS A 142 2.88 -8.16 13.34
N LEU A 143 1.80 -7.63 12.76
CA LEU A 143 1.53 -6.20 12.68
C LEU A 143 0.95 -5.63 13.98
N ASP A 144 0.22 -6.41 14.76
CA ASP A 144 -0.30 -6.03 16.08
C ASP A 144 0.84 -6.01 17.11
N LEU A 145 1.55 -4.87 17.17
CA LEU A 145 2.78 -4.71 17.94
C LEU A 145 2.55 -4.86 19.44
N ASN A 146 1.38 -4.45 19.93
CA ASN A 146 1.03 -4.47 21.34
C ASN A 146 0.17 -5.69 21.74
N GLN A 147 -0.35 -6.44 20.77
CA GLN A 147 -1.17 -7.64 20.92
C GLN A 147 -2.55 -7.40 21.57
N ASP A 148 -3.14 -6.22 21.33
CA ASP A 148 -4.47 -5.86 21.84
C ASP A 148 -5.63 -6.28 20.92
N GLY A 149 -5.30 -6.83 19.74
CA GLY A 149 -6.25 -7.28 18.74
C GLY A 149 -6.65 -6.21 17.72
N TYR A 150 -5.98 -5.06 17.71
CA TYR A 150 -6.26 -3.96 16.79
C TYR A 150 -4.98 -3.36 16.21
N LEU A 151 -5.07 -2.80 15.00
CA LEU A 151 -4.03 -1.95 14.44
C LEU A 151 -4.45 -0.49 14.57
N THR A 152 -3.67 0.27 15.31
CA THR A 152 -3.85 1.71 15.48
C THR A 152 -3.11 2.50 14.41
N LYS A 153 -3.43 3.79 14.30
CA LYS A 153 -2.70 4.71 13.43
C LYS A 153 -1.20 4.79 13.73
N ASP A 154 -0.82 4.75 15.01
CA ASP A 154 0.57 4.84 15.42
C ASP A 154 1.33 3.58 15.02
N GLU A 155 0.74 2.40 15.21
CA GLU A 155 1.31 1.13 14.77
C GLU A 155 1.46 1.08 13.26
N LEU A 156 0.41 1.39 12.50
CA LEU A 156 0.50 1.44 11.04
C LEU A 156 1.58 2.43 10.58
N THR A 157 1.71 3.59 11.23
CA THR A 157 2.77 4.55 10.91
C THR A 157 4.16 3.93 11.08
N SER A 158 4.42 3.25 12.20
CA SER A 158 5.68 2.55 12.43
C SER A 158 5.90 1.41 11.44
N LEU A 159 4.87 0.61 11.16
CA LEU A 159 4.94 -0.52 10.22
C LEU A 159 5.24 -0.05 8.79
N PHE A 160 4.60 1.03 8.33
CA PHE A 160 4.88 1.61 7.01
C PHE A 160 6.31 2.15 6.93
N GLN A 161 6.81 2.77 8.01
CA GLN A 161 8.22 3.16 8.07
C GLN A 161 9.14 1.95 7.96
N GLU A 162 8.87 0.88 8.70
CA GLU A 162 9.67 -0.35 8.61
C GLU A 162 9.61 -0.97 7.21
N PHE A 163 8.45 -1.03 6.58
CA PHE A 163 8.30 -1.60 5.25
C PHE A 163 9.16 -0.88 4.22
N PHE A 164 9.13 0.46 4.18
CA PHE A 164 9.88 1.22 3.17
C PHE A 164 11.38 1.38 3.47
N TYR A 165 11.76 1.40 4.75
CA TYR A 165 13.10 1.82 5.19
C TYR A 165 13.90 0.75 5.92
N SER A 166 13.24 -0.17 6.62
CA SER A 166 13.96 -1.20 7.37
C SER A 166 14.67 -2.15 6.42
N GLU A 167 15.93 -2.42 6.72
CA GLU A 167 16.74 -3.46 6.09
C GLU A 167 16.75 -4.76 6.90
N ASN A 168 16.03 -4.77 8.04
CA ASN A 168 15.94 -5.94 8.90
C ASN A 168 14.90 -6.92 8.33
N PRO A 169 15.30 -8.16 7.99
CA PRO A 169 14.36 -9.18 7.49
C PRO A 169 13.31 -9.60 8.54
N GLN A 170 13.56 -9.32 9.83
CA GLN A 170 12.64 -9.66 10.92
C GLN A 170 11.73 -8.51 11.36
N SER A 171 11.75 -7.38 10.64
CA SER A 171 10.85 -6.26 10.97
C SER A 171 9.38 -6.66 10.77
N PRO A 172 8.51 -6.43 11.77
CA PRO A 172 7.06 -6.58 11.65
C PRO A 172 6.47 -5.99 10.37
N GLY A 173 6.90 -4.78 9.99
CA GLY A 173 6.41 -4.09 8.80
C GLY A 173 6.62 -4.86 7.49
N ASN A 174 7.50 -5.86 7.45
CA ASN A 174 7.69 -6.72 6.27
C ASN A 174 6.42 -7.52 5.94
N TRP A 175 5.49 -7.67 6.88
CA TRP A 175 4.21 -8.38 6.72
C TRP A 175 3.05 -7.48 6.25
N LEU A 176 3.29 -6.18 6.03
CA LEU A 176 2.24 -5.23 5.65
C LEU A 176 1.50 -5.59 4.37
N TRP A 177 2.04 -6.45 3.53
CA TRP A 177 1.41 -6.86 2.29
C TRP A 177 1.39 -8.38 2.13
N GLY A 178 1.35 -9.10 3.25
CA GLY A 178 1.53 -10.53 3.28
C GLY A 178 3.01 -10.94 3.36
N ASN A 179 3.27 -12.21 3.10
CA ASN A 179 4.59 -12.79 3.20
C ASN A 179 5.43 -12.49 1.95
N ILE A 180 6.49 -11.69 2.12
CA ILE A 180 7.46 -11.36 1.06
C ILE A 180 8.41 -12.51 0.67
N ASP A 181 8.36 -13.62 1.43
CA ASP A 181 9.07 -14.88 1.18
C ASP A 181 8.18 -15.96 0.54
N GLY A 182 6.91 -15.65 0.26
CA GLY A 182 5.94 -16.55 -0.37
C GLY A 182 6.33 -17.04 -1.76
#